data_AF-A0A2S8PUD5-F1
#
_entry.id   AF-A0A2S8PUD5-F1
#
_cell.length_a   1.000
_cell.length_b   1.000
_cell.length_c   1.000
_cell.angle_alpha   90.00
_cell.angle_beta   90.00
_cell.angle_gamma   90.00
#
_symmetry.space_group_name_H-M   'P 1'
#
loop_
_entity.id
_entity.type
_entity.pdbx_description
1 polymer ?
#
loop_
_entity_poly.entity_id
_entity_poly.type
_entity_poly.pdbx_seq_one_letter_code
_entity_poly.pdbx_strand_id
1 'polypeptide(L)'
;MKADSTLNLQTFLTRVTEVRLKLQQMNNSDDPPAMANALAKTVFEGKSTDLTDTQGYGRLIAASLGGQWRGFGQAMFVEPLTQAWQGVLKPAEANLNTQWQRAIVDNWNRAFTGRYPFARGESEISLPMLGQFIRSDSGRIEQFLTRQLGGILHKAGNQWVVDEVSGQGVQVNPDFLKAINQLSQLSDLLFADGSQGLRFELRAKPVRDVAETDLTIDGQQLRYFNQMESWQSFRWPGETDEPGVTLMWTSVNTGARLFGDYQGNWGLIRWLERAKAERLDESRYRLIFTAPDGLPLTWILRTELGEGPLALLKLRGFKLPKNIFAVKPGSHRTISAVNDDDLITE
;
A
#
# COMPACT_ATOMS: atom_id res chain seq x y z
N MET A 1 23.41 10.15 41.32
CA MET A 1 22.44 11.01 42.03
C MET A 1 21.04 10.51 41.68
N LYS A 2 20.29 9.97 42.65
CA LYS A 2 18.88 9.59 42.44
C LYS A 2 18.06 10.89 42.53
N ALA A 3 17.42 11.30 41.44
CA ALA A 3 16.52 12.45 41.47
C ALA A 3 15.23 12.02 42.18
N ASP A 4 15.03 12.52 43.41
CA ASP A 4 13.70 12.64 44.00
C ASP A 4 12.88 13.60 43.12
N SER A 5 12.11 13.04 42.20
CA SER A 5 11.11 13.78 41.46
C SER A 5 9.75 13.47 42.08
N THR A 6 9.42 14.18 43.16
CA THR A 6 8.10 14.11 43.77
C THR A 6 7.07 14.57 42.75
N LEU A 7 6.28 13.63 42.24
CA LEU A 7 5.11 13.91 41.41
C LEU A 7 4.21 14.88 42.18
N ASN A 8 3.95 16.07 41.63
CA ASN A 8 3.19 17.09 42.32
C ASN A 8 2.10 17.68 41.40
N LEU A 9 0.97 18.04 42.01
CA LEU A 9 -0.20 18.55 41.30
C LEU A 9 0.04 19.93 40.67
N GLN A 10 0.84 20.79 41.31
CA GLN A 10 1.12 22.14 40.83
C GLN A 10 1.85 22.10 39.49
N THR A 11 2.88 21.27 39.35
CA THR A 11 3.62 21.01 38.11
C THR A 11 2.69 20.48 37.03
N PHE A 12 1.77 19.57 37.37
CA PHE A 12 0.78 19.08 36.41
C PHE A 12 -0.14 20.21 35.92
N LEU A 13 -0.68 21.02 36.82
CA LEU A 13 -1.57 22.13 36.46
C LEU A 13 -0.85 23.19 35.61
N THR A 14 0.42 23.49 35.89
CA THR A 14 1.24 24.38 35.05
C THR A 14 1.37 23.81 33.64
N ARG A 15 1.76 22.53 33.51
CA ARG A 15 1.89 21.85 32.23
C ARG A 15 0.57 21.79 31.44
N VAL A 16 -0.54 21.48 32.09
CA VAL A 16 -1.88 21.50 31.48
C VAL A 16 -2.23 22.91 30.99
N THR A 17 -1.86 23.94 31.74
CA THR A 17 -2.10 25.34 31.36
C THR A 17 -1.28 25.73 30.13
N GLU A 18 -0.02 25.33 30.06
CA GLU A 18 0.85 25.54 28.89
C GLU A 18 0.25 24.88 27.64
N VAL A 19 -0.18 23.61 27.76
CA VAL A 19 -0.89 22.90 26.69
C VAL A 19 -2.14 23.67 26.26
N ARG A 20 -2.97 24.11 27.21
CA ARG A 20 -4.20 24.86 26.91
C ARG A 20 -3.89 26.15 26.17
N LEU A 21 -2.89 26.92 26.61
CA LEU A 21 -2.48 28.17 25.96
C LEU A 21 -1.99 27.92 24.53
N LYS A 22 -1.23 26.86 24.30
CA LYS A 22 -0.77 26.46 22.96
C LYS A 22 -1.94 26.08 22.04
N LEU A 23 -2.93 25.36 22.55
CA LEU A 23 -4.16 25.03 21.81
C LEU A 23 -5.01 26.28 21.53
N GLN A 24 -5.08 27.23 22.45
CA GLN A 24 -5.76 28.50 22.25
C GLN A 24 -5.06 29.37 21.19
N GLN A 25 -3.73 29.43 21.21
CA GLN A 25 -2.95 30.12 20.17
C GLN A 25 -3.20 29.51 18.79
N MET A 26 -3.29 28.18 18.70
CA MET A 26 -3.65 27.47 17.48
C MET A 26 -5.04 27.83 17.00
N ASN A 27 -6.05 27.85 17.89
CA ASN A 27 -7.43 28.15 17.52
C ASN A 27 -7.63 29.61 17.11
N ASN A 28 -6.81 30.52 17.62
CA ASN A 28 -6.87 31.95 17.35
C ASN A 28 -5.86 32.42 16.28
N SER A 29 -5.14 31.50 15.63
CA SER A 29 -4.20 31.85 14.57
C SER A 29 -4.93 32.17 13.26
N ASP A 30 -4.23 32.81 12.32
CA ASP A 30 -4.78 33.14 11.00
C ASP A 30 -5.09 31.89 10.16
N ASP A 31 -4.43 30.76 10.43
CA ASP A 31 -4.66 29.45 9.80
C ASP A 31 -4.61 28.31 10.86
N PRO A 32 -5.72 28.09 11.59
CA PRO A 32 -5.80 27.05 12.61
C PRO A 32 -5.51 25.63 12.06
N PRO A 33 -5.99 25.24 10.86
CA PRO A 33 -5.63 23.97 10.24
C PRO A 33 -4.12 23.81 10.03
N ALA A 34 -3.41 24.81 9.50
CA ALA A 34 -1.97 24.71 9.28
C ALA A 34 -1.20 24.52 10.59
N MET A 35 -1.58 25.25 11.64
CA MET A 35 -0.95 25.15 12.95
C MET A 35 -1.25 23.81 13.64
N ALA A 36 -2.46 23.28 13.50
CA ALA A 36 -2.82 21.93 13.96
C ALA A 36 -1.98 20.85 13.27
N ASN A 37 -1.75 20.98 11.96
CA ASN A 37 -0.88 20.06 11.23
C ASN A 37 0.58 20.15 11.67
N ALA A 38 1.10 21.35 11.92
CA ALA A 38 2.45 21.52 12.43
C ALA A 38 2.62 20.85 13.80
N LEU A 39 1.65 21.03 14.70
CA LEU A 39 1.65 20.39 16.02
C LEU A 39 1.55 18.86 15.89
N ALA A 40 0.63 18.34 15.09
CA ALA A 40 0.50 16.91 14.85
C ALA A 40 1.78 16.31 14.25
N LYS A 41 2.39 16.99 13.27
CA LYS A 41 3.64 16.58 12.64
C LYS A 41 4.79 16.49 13.64
N THR A 42 4.91 17.44 14.57
CA THR A 42 5.94 17.35 15.63
C THR A 42 5.77 16.11 16.50
N VAL A 43 4.53 15.74 16.83
CA VAL A 43 4.26 14.52 17.59
C VAL A 43 4.53 13.27 16.76
N PHE A 44 4.10 13.26 15.49
CA PHE A 44 4.37 12.15 14.59
C PHE A 44 5.87 11.91 14.47
N GLU A 45 6.69 12.95 14.33
CA GLU A 45 8.14 12.86 14.28
C GLU A 45 8.82 12.39 15.58
N GLY A 46 8.05 12.08 16.64
CA GLY A 46 8.59 11.67 17.93
C GLY A 46 9.37 12.79 18.65
N LYS A 47 9.26 14.04 18.19
CA LYS A 47 9.82 15.18 18.88
C LYS A 47 8.92 15.46 20.09
N SER A 48 9.41 15.12 21.27
CA SER A 48 8.74 15.33 22.57
C SER A 48 7.96 16.64 22.56
N THR A 49 6.63 16.55 22.54
CA THR A 49 5.79 17.74 22.66
C THR A 49 5.36 17.90 24.10
N ASP A 50 5.17 19.16 24.49
CA ASP A 50 4.61 19.52 25.80
C ASP A 50 3.36 18.68 26.13
N LEU A 51 2.55 18.32 25.12
CA LEU A 51 1.32 17.56 25.30
C LEU A 51 1.54 16.06 25.59
N THR A 52 2.40 15.37 24.84
CA THR A 52 2.71 13.95 25.09
C THR A 52 3.42 13.77 26.43
N ASP A 53 4.29 14.70 26.79
CA ASP A 53 5.01 14.69 28.07
C ASP A 53 4.08 14.99 29.25
N THR A 54 3.12 15.89 29.05
CA THR A 54 2.08 16.18 30.06
C THR A 54 1.12 15.01 30.24
N GLN A 55 0.76 14.30 29.17
CA GLN A 55 0.01 13.04 29.27
C GLN A 55 0.78 11.98 30.05
N GLY A 56 2.08 11.80 29.76
CA GLY A 56 2.95 10.91 30.51
C GLY A 56 2.99 11.26 32.00
N TYR A 57 3.15 12.54 32.33
CA TYR A 57 3.14 13.02 33.70
C TYR A 57 1.78 12.79 34.40
N GLY A 58 0.67 13.02 33.70
CA GLY A 58 -0.69 12.75 34.18
C GLY A 58 -0.93 11.26 34.47
N ARG A 59 -0.43 10.35 33.61
CA ARG A 59 -0.50 8.91 33.85
C ARG A 59 0.29 8.49 35.10
N LEU A 60 1.45 9.11 35.36
CA LEU A 60 2.24 8.85 36.56
C LEU A 60 1.51 9.30 37.84
N ILE A 61 0.87 10.48 37.83
CA ILE A 61 0.03 10.93 38.96
C ILE A 61 -1.17 10.00 39.15
N ALA A 62 -1.87 9.64 38.08
CA ALA A 62 -3.02 8.73 38.17
C ALA A 62 -2.62 7.37 38.76
N ALA A 63 -1.44 6.84 38.39
CA ALA A 63 -0.91 5.58 38.90
C ALA A 63 -0.49 5.66 40.37
N SER A 64 0.02 6.81 40.83
CA SER A 64 0.48 6.98 42.22
C SER A 64 -0.67 6.96 43.25
N LEU A 65 -1.91 7.20 42.82
CA LEU A 65 -3.10 7.12 43.68
C LEU A 65 -3.49 5.68 44.08
N GLY A 66 -2.91 4.67 43.41
CA GLY A 66 -3.20 3.26 43.68
C GLY A 66 -4.48 2.74 42.99
N GLY A 67 -4.63 1.41 42.96
CA GLY A 67 -5.63 0.73 42.13
C GLY A 67 -7.10 1.09 42.45
N GLN A 68 -7.38 1.41 43.70
CA GLN A 68 -8.71 1.83 44.19
C GLN A 68 -9.16 3.19 43.65
N TRP A 69 -8.22 4.09 43.31
CA TRP A 69 -8.50 5.41 42.74
C TRP A 69 -8.27 5.48 41.24
N ARG A 70 -8.08 4.33 40.57
CA ARG A 70 -7.74 4.28 39.14
C ARG A 70 -8.73 5.03 38.27
N GLY A 71 -10.03 4.88 38.52
CA GLY A 71 -11.09 5.57 37.76
C GLY A 71 -11.00 7.09 37.90
N PHE A 72 -10.87 7.58 39.13
CA PHE A 72 -10.68 9.01 39.40
C PHE A 72 -9.39 9.55 38.79
N GLY A 73 -8.28 8.82 38.95
CA GLY A 73 -6.99 9.21 38.39
C GLY A 73 -7.02 9.35 36.87
N GLN A 74 -7.65 8.39 36.18
CA GLN A 74 -7.84 8.45 34.72
C GLN A 74 -8.70 9.66 34.31
N ALA A 75 -9.87 9.83 34.94
CA ALA A 75 -10.80 10.90 34.61
C ALA A 75 -10.22 12.31 34.85
N MET A 76 -9.41 12.49 35.90
CA MET A 76 -8.88 13.81 36.26
C MET A 76 -7.55 14.15 35.58
N PHE A 77 -6.65 13.18 35.41
CA PHE A 77 -5.26 13.45 34.99
C PHE A 77 -4.93 12.97 33.58
N VAL A 78 -5.76 12.12 32.97
CA VAL A 78 -5.44 11.49 31.67
C VAL A 78 -6.49 11.82 30.61
N GLU A 79 -7.78 11.66 30.92
CA GLU A 79 -8.88 11.87 29.95
C GLU A 79 -8.92 13.28 29.35
N PRO A 80 -8.80 14.39 30.11
CA PRO A 80 -8.88 15.74 29.55
C PRO A 80 -7.77 16.00 28.52
N LEU A 81 -6.56 15.52 28.80
CA LEU A 81 -5.43 15.62 27.89
C LEU A 81 -5.59 14.70 26.68
N THR A 82 -6.21 13.53 26.86
CA THR A 82 -6.54 12.60 25.77
C THR A 82 -7.58 13.21 24.83
N GLN A 83 -8.61 13.86 25.37
CA GLN A 83 -9.64 14.55 24.60
C GLN A 83 -9.08 15.76 23.85
N ALA A 84 -8.29 16.60 24.54
CA ALA A 84 -7.58 17.72 23.92
C ALA A 84 -6.70 17.23 22.75
N TRP A 85 -6.02 16.10 22.93
CA TRP A 85 -5.19 15.50 21.90
C TRP A 85 -5.99 14.99 20.69
N GLN A 86 -7.10 14.29 20.93
CA GLN A 86 -7.99 13.86 19.84
C GLN A 86 -8.57 15.03 19.04
N GLY A 87 -8.79 16.19 19.70
CA GLY A 87 -9.22 17.42 19.04
C GLY A 87 -8.20 17.98 18.05
N VAL A 88 -6.90 17.79 18.31
CA VAL A 88 -5.80 18.17 17.39
C VAL A 88 -5.59 17.12 16.31
N LEU A 89 -5.60 15.83 16.69
CA LEU A 89 -5.27 14.74 15.78
C LEU A 89 -6.28 14.58 14.65
N LYS A 90 -7.58 14.59 14.93
CA LYS A 90 -8.60 14.30 13.91
C LYS A 90 -8.53 15.25 12.70
N PRO A 91 -8.45 16.59 12.87
CA PRO A 91 -8.26 17.49 11.74
C PRO A 91 -6.93 17.26 11.00
N ALA A 92 -5.85 16.96 11.71
CA ALA A 92 -4.56 16.68 11.10
C ALA A 92 -4.57 15.38 10.28
N GLU A 93 -5.18 14.31 10.79
CA GLU A 93 -5.41 13.05 10.08
C GLU A 93 -6.25 13.27 8.80
N ALA A 94 -7.34 14.03 8.90
CA ALA A 94 -8.19 14.37 7.76
C ALA A 94 -7.44 15.20 6.70
N ASN A 95 -6.59 16.13 7.13
CA ASN A 95 -5.77 16.92 6.23
C ASN A 95 -4.68 16.06 5.55
N LEU A 96 -4.01 15.17 6.29
CA LEU A 96 -3.06 14.21 5.70
C LEU A 96 -3.73 13.27 4.69
N ASN A 97 -4.94 12.78 4.99
CA ASN A 97 -5.75 12.02 4.03
C ASN A 97 -6.02 12.84 2.76
N THR A 98 -6.38 14.12 2.90
CA THR A 98 -6.62 15.02 1.77
C THR A 98 -5.36 15.26 0.94
N GLN A 99 -4.21 15.46 1.60
CA GLN A 99 -2.92 15.61 0.94
C GLN A 99 -2.53 14.35 0.17
N TRP A 100 -2.70 13.18 0.78
CA TRP A 100 -2.48 11.89 0.12
C TRP A 100 -3.36 11.71 -1.12
N GLN A 101 -4.64 12.05 -1.02
CA GLN A 101 -5.56 11.96 -2.15
C GLN A 101 -5.09 12.83 -3.32
N ARG A 102 -4.83 14.11 -3.06
CA ARG A 102 -4.42 15.07 -4.09
C ARG A 102 -3.05 14.75 -4.68
N ALA A 103 -2.07 14.43 -3.83
CA ALA A 103 -0.69 14.21 -4.25
C ALA A 103 -0.50 12.87 -4.97
N ILE A 104 -1.20 11.82 -4.52
CA ILE A 104 -0.95 10.45 -4.96
C ILE A 104 -2.18 9.84 -5.62
N VAL A 105 -3.30 9.71 -4.90
CA VAL A 105 -4.46 8.91 -5.36
C VAL A 105 -5.07 9.47 -6.64
N ASP A 106 -5.22 10.78 -6.76
CA ASP A 106 -5.80 11.42 -7.94
C ASP A 106 -4.90 11.28 -9.17
N ASN A 107 -3.58 11.36 -8.98
CA ASN A 107 -2.60 11.13 -10.04
C ASN A 107 -2.58 9.64 -10.45
N TRP A 108 -2.59 8.74 -9.47
CA TRP A 108 -2.65 7.28 -9.68
C TRP A 108 -3.90 6.90 -10.47
N ASN A 109 -5.08 7.38 -10.05
CA ASN A 109 -6.33 7.09 -10.71
C ASN A 109 -6.36 7.65 -12.13
N ARG A 110 -5.85 8.87 -12.36
CA ARG A 110 -5.74 9.43 -13.72
C ARG A 110 -4.85 8.58 -14.63
N ALA A 111 -3.75 8.04 -14.10
CA ALA A 111 -2.82 7.23 -14.88
C ALA A 111 -3.35 5.82 -15.18
N PHE A 112 -4.12 5.22 -14.26
CA PHE A 112 -4.35 3.77 -14.26
C PHE A 112 -5.81 3.33 -14.28
N THR A 113 -6.78 4.21 -14.03
CA THR A 113 -8.22 3.84 -14.02
C THR A 113 -8.65 3.32 -15.38
N GLY A 114 -9.36 2.20 -15.39
CA GLY A 114 -9.91 1.60 -16.61
C GLY A 114 -8.88 0.91 -17.50
N ARG A 115 -7.60 0.81 -17.08
CA ARG A 115 -6.52 0.22 -17.87
C ARG A 115 -6.06 -1.13 -17.30
N TYR A 116 -5.60 -2.02 -18.17
CA TYR A 116 -4.98 -3.28 -17.78
C TYR A 116 -3.60 -3.05 -17.13
N PRO A 117 -3.24 -3.75 -16.03
CA PRO A 117 -3.91 -4.90 -15.41
C PRO A 117 -4.95 -4.56 -14.33
N PHE A 118 -5.08 -3.30 -13.92
CA PHE A 118 -5.96 -2.91 -12.81
C PHE A 118 -7.46 -3.12 -13.11
N ALA A 119 -7.84 -2.92 -14.37
CA ALA A 119 -9.18 -3.17 -14.89
C ALA A 119 -9.11 -3.97 -16.20
N ARG A 120 -10.24 -4.55 -16.64
CA ARG A 120 -10.36 -5.30 -17.91
C ARG A 120 -10.45 -4.38 -19.14
N GLY A 121 -9.68 -3.31 -19.18
CA GLY A 121 -9.62 -2.39 -20.33
C GLY A 121 -8.75 -2.91 -21.47
N GLU A 122 -8.99 -2.38 -22.67
CA GLU A 122 -8.14 -2.64 -23.85
C GLU A 122 -6.80 -1.90 -23.73
N SER A 123 -6.82 -0.65 -23.25
CA SER A 123 -5.60 0.12 -23.01
C SER A 123 -4.83 -0.42 -21.81
N GLU A 124 -3.50 -0.41 -21.94
CA GLU A 124 -2.59 -0.91 -20.91
C GLU A 124 -1.92 0.25 -20.18
N ILE A 125 -1.46 -0.01 -18.95
CA ILE A 125 -0.62 0.95 -18.23
C ILE A 125 0.81 0.93 -18.78
N SER A 126 1.48 2.07 -18.68
CA SER A 126 2.92 2.16 -18.92
C SER A 126 3.69 1.66 -17.70
N LEU A 127 4.59 0.69 -17.88
CA LEU A 127 5.50 0.24 -16.81
C LEU A 127 6.40 1.37 -16.29
N PRO A 128 6.98 2.24 -17.14
CA PRO A 128 7.69 3.43 -16.66
C PRO A 128 6.81 4.33 -15.79
N MET A 129 5.55 4.54 -16.18
CA MET A 129 4.59 5.32 -15.39
C MET A 129 4.32 4.67 -14.04
N LEU A 130 4.14 3.35 -13.97
CA LEU A 130 4.03 2.62 -12.71
C LEU A 130 5.27 2.83 -11.83
N GLY A 131 6.47 2.75 -12.42
CA GLY A 131 7.74 3.00 -11.75
C GLY A 131 7.83 4.40 -11.11
N GLN A 132 7.27 5.44 -11.74
CA GLN A 132 7.25 6.78 -11.13
C GLN A 132 6.53 6.83 -9.78
N PHE A 133 5.59 5.90 -9.53
CA PHE A 133 4.87 5.84 -8.26
C PHE A 133 5.54 4.93 -7.24
N ILE A 134 5.99 3.74 -7.66
CA ILE A 134 6.28 2.65 -6.72
C ILE A 134 7.76 2.40 -6.45
N ARG A 135 8.68 2.96 -7.25
CA ARG A 135 10.13 2.76 -7.07
C ARG A 135 10.54 3.00 -5.61
N SER A 136 11.31 2.06 -5.05
CA SER A 136 11.66 2.01 -3.63
C SER A 136 12.64 3.10 -3.17
N ASP A 137 13.27 3.83 -4.10
CA ASP A 137 14.22 4.90 -3.83
C ASP A 137 13.68 6.30 -4.18
N SER A 138 12.84 6.37 -5.21
CA SER A 138 12.49 7.60 -5.92
C SER A 138 10.99 7.74 -6.22
N GLY A 139 10.20 6.69 -5.97
CA GLY A 139 8.78 6.66 -6.25
C GLY A 139 8.01 7.73 -5.46
N ARG A 140 6.97 8.30 -6.07
CA ARG A 140 6.12 9.32 -5.41
C ARG A 140 5.51 8.82 -4.11
N ILE A 141 5.11 7.54 -4.04
CA ILE A 141 4.57 6.94 -2.82
C ILE A 141 5.66 6.90 -1.75
N GLU A 142 6.82 6.35 -2.09
CA GLU A 142 7.97 6.24 -1.17
C GLU A 142 8.38 7.61 -0.59
N GLN A 143 8.47 8.62 -1.44
CA GLN A 143 8.79 10.00 -1.03
C GLN A 143 7.71 10.59 -0.13
N PHE A 144 6.43 10.34 -0.41
CA PHE A 144 5.33 10.81 0.42
C PHE A 144 5.40 10.16 1.81
N LEU A 145 5.54 8.83 1.87
CA LEU A 145 5.61 8.08 3.13
C LEU A 145 6.78 8.55 3.99
N THR A 146 7.97 8.64 3.41
CA THR A 146 9.19 9.10 4.12
C THR A 146 9.03 10.53 4.64
N ARG A 147 8.49 11.46 3.84
CA ARG A 147 8.43 12.89 4.20
C ARG A 147 7.27 13.26 5.12
N GLN A 148 6.12 12.61 4.97
CA GLN A 148 4.88 12.98 5.68
C GLN A 148 4.52 12.00 6.79
N LEU A 149 4.94 10.73 6.68
CA LEU A 149 4.60 9.68 7.64
C LEU A 149 5.83 9.06 8.33
N GLY A 150 7.05 9.59 8.13
CA GLY A 150 8.29 8.97 8.63
C GLY A 150 8.39 8.80 10.15
N GLY A 151 7.51 9.46 10.92
CA GLY A 151 7.42 9.24 12.36
C GLY A 151 6.22 8.37 12.81
N ILE A 152 5.28 8.07 11.91
CA ILE A 152 4.19 7.09 12.15
C ILE A 152 4.54 5.73 11.55
N LEU A 153 5.25 5.75 10.43
CA LEU A 153 5.65 4.58 9.67
C LEU A 153 7.16 4.60 9.51
N HIS A 154 7.78 3.44 9.68
CA HIS A 154 9.17 3.23 9.31
C HIS A 154 9.29 2.05 8.36
N LYS A 155 10.40 2.00 7.63
CA LYS A 155 10.69 0.94 6.70
C LYS A 155 11.50 -0.16 7.40
N ALA A 156 10.89 -1.33 7.55
CA ALA A 156 11.52 -2.55 8.05
C ALA A 156 11.83 -3.48 6.86
N GLY A 157 13.09 -3.48 6.41
CA GLY A 157 13.45 -4.14 5.15
C GLY A 157 12.80 -3.44 3.96
N ASN A 158 11.90 -4.14 3.24
CA ASN A 158 11.08 -3.54 2.18
C ASN A 158 9.60 -3.39 2.56
N GLN A 159 9.26 -3.50 3.85
CA GLN A 159 7.89 -3.31 4.30
C GLN A 159 7.76 -2.04 5.14
N TRP A 160 6.69 -1.32 4.89
CA TRP A 160 6.23 -0.21 5.73
C TRP A 160 5.48 -0.79 6.92
N VAL A 161 5.92 -0.45 8.13
CA VAL A 161 5.35 -0.89 9.40
C VAL A 161 5.03 0.32 10.27
N VAL A 162 4.02 0.18 11.13
CA VAL A 162 3.62 1.24 12.06
C VAL A 162 4.61 1.29 13.22
N ASP A 163 5.02 2.49 13.59
CA ASP A 163 5.78 2.73 14.82
C ASP A 163 4.80 2.81 16.01
N GLU A 164 4.73 1.75 16.82
CA GLU A 164 3.81 1.64 17.96
C GLU A 164 4.10 2.66 19.07
N VAL A 165 5.34 3.14 19.18
CA VAL A 165 5.74 4.12 20.21
C VAL A 165 5.19 5.50 19.86
N SER A 166 5.21 5.85 18.58
CA SER A 166 4.83 7.15 18.02
C SER A 166 3.36 7.21 17.58
N GLY A 167 2.71 6.06 17.39
CA GLY A 167 1.31 5.93 16.96
C GLY A 167 0.24 6.12 18.05
N GLN A 168 0.57 6.64 19.24
CA GLN A 168 -0.40 6.80 20.33
C GLN A 168 -1.57 7.72 19.92
N GLY A 169 -2.73 7.11 19.69
CA GLY A 169 -3.98 7.79 19.36
C GLY A 169 -4.32 7.86 17.87
N VAL A 170 -3.44 7.36 17.00
CA VAL A 170 -3.64 7.31 15.54
C VAL A 170 -3.89 5.87 15.10
N GLN A 171 -4.95 5.65 14.33
CA GLN A 171 -5.25 4.33 13.76
C GLN A 171 -4.99 4.33 12.25
N VAL A 172 -3.85 3.77 11.84
CA VAL A 172 -3.55 3.56 10.42
C VAL A 172 -4.54 2.57 9.84
N ASN A 173 -5.07 2.88 8.66
CA ASN A 173 -5.99 2.03 7.92
C ASN A 173 -5.25 0.74 7.48
N PRO A 174 -5.68 -0.46 7.91
CA PRO A 174 -5.04 -1.71 7.52
C PRO A 174 -5.01 -1.95 6.01
N ASP A 175 -6.05 -1.51 5.29
CA ASP A 175 -6.10 -1.64 3.83
C ASP A 175 -5.05 -0.78 3.14
N PHE A 176 -4.81 0.43 3.67
CA PHE A 176 -3.73 1.31 3.21
C PHE A 176 -2.37 0.64 3.41
N LEU A 177 -2.10 0.13 4.61
CA LEU A 177 -0.84 -0.53 4.93
C LEU A 177 -0.61 -1.77 4.06
N LYS A 178 -1.65 -2.58 3.83
CA LYS A 178 -1.60 -3.73 2.92
C LYS A 178 -1.31 -3.30 1.48
N ALA A 179 -1.98 -2.26 0.99
CA ALA A 179 -1.82 -1.79 -0.37
C ALA A 179 -0.42 -1.23 -0.65
N ILE A 180 0.14 -0.40 0.23
CA ILE A 180 1.49 0.14 0.04
C ILE A 180 2.55 -0.97 0.10
N ASN A 181 2.40 -1.94 1.00
CA ASN A 181 3.33 -3.07 1.10
C ASN A 181 3.26 -4.00 -0.11
N GLN A 182 2.07 -4.19 -0.69
CA GLN A 182 1.93 -4.91 -1.95
C GLN A 182 2.66 -4.19 -3.10
N LEU A 183 2.60 -2.86 -3.15
CA LEU A 183 3.32 -2.07 -4.15
C LEU A 183 4.84 -2.06 -3.91
N SER A 184 5.29 -2.03 -2.65
CA SER A 184 6.72 -2.15 -2.31
C SER A 184 7.29 -3.50 -2.75
N GLN A 185 6.58 -4.60 -2.49
CA GLN A 185 6.99 -5.94 -2.96
C GLN A 185 7.07 -6.01 -4.49
N LEU A 186 6.10 -5.40 -5.18
CA LEU A 186 6.12 -5.32 -6.64
C LEU A 186 7.28 -4.46 -7.15
N SER A 187 7.62 -3.38 -6.45
CA SER A 187 8.77 -2.54 -6.81
C SER A 187 10.08 -3.34 -6.77
N ASP A 188 10.32 -4.09 -5.70
CA ASP A 188 11.51 -4.94 -5.60
C ASP A 188 11.58 -5.94 -6.74
N LEU A 189 10.43 -6.50 -7.13
CA LEU A 189 10.39 -7.45 -8.24
C LEU A 189 10.71 -6.81 -9.59
N LEU A 190 10.15 -5.64 -9.88
CA LEU A 190 10.25 -4.99 -11.20
C LEU A 190 11.51 -4.14 -11.39
N PHE A 191 12.21 -3.82 -10.29
CA PHE A 191 13.35 -2.90 -10.27
C PHE A 191 14.55 -3.44 -9.49
N ALA A 192 14.63 -4.76 -9.27
CA ALA A 192 15.63 -5.43 -8.41
C ALA A 192 17.08 -5.05 -8.72
N ASP A 193 17.44 -4.93 -10.00
CA ASP A 193 18.79 -4.67 -10.50
C ASP A 193 18.94 -3.24 -11.07
N GLY A 194 18.00 -2.35 -10.76
CA GLY A 194 17.91 -1.01 -11.34
C GLY A 194 17.39 -0.98 -12.78
N SER A 195 17.25 -2.14 -13.44
CA SER A 195 16.58 -2.27 -14.73
C SER A 195 15.07 -2.45 -14.53
N GLN A 196 14.30 -2.08 -15.55
CA GLN A 196 12.85 -2.26 -15.51
C GLN A 196 12.49 -3.60 -16.14
N GLY A 197 11.81 -4.45 -15.38
CA GLY A 197 11.32 -5.75 -15.84
C GLY A 197 11.73 -6.87 -14.91
N LEU A 198 11.59 -8.10 -15.38
CA LEU A 198 11.95 -9.31 -14.66
C LEU A 198 12.46 -10.39 -15.61
N ARG A 199 13.16 -11.36 -15.04
CA ARG A 199 13.59 -12.58 -15.73
C ARG A 199 12.94 -13.79 -15.08
N PHE A 200 12.68 -14.79 -15.89
CA PHE A 200 12.13 -16.07 -15.47
C PHE A 200 12.51 -17.13 -16.49
N GLU A 201 12.32 -18.39 -16.15
CA GLU A 201 12.56 -19.49 -17.06
C GLU A 201 11.31 -20.34 -17.22
N LEU A 202 11.09 -20.83 -18.44
CA LEU A 202 10.06 -21.81 -18.73
C LEU A 202 10.71 -23.10 -19.20
N ARG A 203 10.11 -24.21 -18.80
CA ARG A 203 10.39 -25.54 -19.33
C ARG A 203 9.09 -26.19 -19.75
N ALA A 204 8.92 -26.37 -21.06
CA ALA A 204 7.78 -27.11 -21.60
C ALA A 204 7.82 -28.57 -21.13
N LYS A 205 6.64 -29.15 -20.89
CA LYS A 205 6.50 -30.54 -20.45
C LYS A 205 5.75 -31.36 -21.49
N PRO A 206 6.11 -32.64 -21.67
CA PRO A 206 5.39 -33.52 -22.57
C PRO A 206 3.97 -33.73 -22.06
N VAL A 207 3.01 -33.64 -22.97
CA VAL A 207 1.59 -33.86 -22.72
C VAL A 207 1.12 -34.92 -23.71
N ARG A 208 0.43 -35.94 -23.21
CA ARG A 208 -0.12 -36.99 -24.06
C ARG A 208 -0.99 -36.37 -25.16
N ASP A 209 -0.87 -36.90 -26.37
CA ASP A 209 -1.64 -36.48 -27.56
C ASP A 209 -1.34 -35.04 -28.06
N VAL A 210 -0.32 -34.37 -27.52
CA VAL A 210 0.24 -33.10 -28.03
C VAL A 210 1.53 -33.38 -28.78
N ALA A 211 1.56 -33.07 -30.08
CA ALA A 211 2.74 -33.24 -30.92
C ALA A 211 3.73 -32.09 -30.72
N GLU A 212 3.22 -30.86 -30.61
CA GLU A 212 4.05 -29.66 -30.59
C GLU A 212 3.36 -28.46 -29.93
N THR A 213 4.14 -27.60 -29.28
CA THR A 213 3.73 -26.27 -28.81
C THR A 213 4.75 -25.22 -29.24
N ASP A 214 4.25 -24.11 -29.78
CA ASP A 214 5.03 -22.93 -30.13
C ASP A 214 4.55 -21.75 -29.28
N LEU A 215 5.37 -21.36 -28.29
CA LEU A 215 5.13 -20.20 -27.44
C LEU A 215 6.10 -19.08 -27.81
N THR A 216 5.60 -17.91 -28.14
CA THR A 216 6.41 -16.70 -28.36
C THR A 216 6.04 -15.67 -27.32
N ILE A 217 7.03 -15.13 -26.59
CA ILE A 217 6.86 -14.05 -25.60
C ILE A 217 7.78 -12.90 -25.98
N ASP A 218 7.21 -11.77 -26.39
CA ASP A 218 7.95 -10.58 -26.83
C ASP A 218 9.07 -10.93 -27.84
N GLY A 219 8.73 -11.76 -28.84
CA GLY A 219 9.66 -12.26 -29.86
C GLY A 219 10.56 -13.45 -29.44
N GLN A 220 10.61 -13.80 -28.15
CA GLN A 220 11.39 -14.95 -27.65
C GLN A 220 10.58 -16.25 -27.86
N GLN A 221 11.02 -17.13 -28.76
CA GLN A 221 10.31 -18.38 -29.09
C GLN A 221 10.78 -19.57 -28.24
N LEU A 222 9.86 -20.30 -27.65
CA LEU A 222 10.02 -21.63 -27.05
C LEU A 222 9.16 -22.63 -27.83
N ARG A 223 9.83 -23.35 -28.73
CA ARG A 223 9.27 -24.43 -29.53
C ARG A 223 9.59 -25.78 -28.89
N TYR A 224 8.57 -26.58 -28.64
CA TYR A 224 8.71 -27.89 -28.01
C TYR A 224 7.90 -28.96 -28.76
N PHE A 225 8.58 -29.99 -29.26
CA PHE A 225 8.00 -31.09 -30.05
C PHE A 225 8.34 -32.45 -29.43
N ASN A 226 8.29 -32.53 -28.09
CA ASN A 226 8.65 -33.71 -27.31
C ASN A 226 10.14 -34.12 -27.37
N GLN A 227 11.03 -33.17 -27.67
CA GLN A 227 12.48 -33.38 -27.48
C GLN A 227 12.87 -33.39 -25.98
N MET A 228 14.16 -33.59 -25.71
CA MET A 228 14.69 -33.50 -24.34
C MET A 228 14.37 -32.13 -23.72
N GLU A 229 13.81 -32.15 -22.51
CA GLU A 229 13.38 -30.94 -21.81
C GLU A 229 14.56 -30.07 -21.39
N SER A 230 14.49 -28.77 -21.69
CA SER A 230 15.46 -27.78 -21.25
C SER A 230 14.76 -26.57 -20.63
N TRP A 231 15.47 -25.86 -19.77
CA TRP A 231 15.05 -24.54 -19.30
C TRP A 231 15.43 -23.51 -20.36
N GLN A 232 14.50 -22.61 -20.65
CA GLN A 232 14.74 -21.44 -21.47
C GLN A 232 14.45 -20.18 -20.67
N SER A 233 15.41 -19.27 -20.63
CA SER A 233 15.27 -17.97 -19.97
C SER A 233 14.50 -16.99 -20.85
N PHE A 234 13.68 -16.18 -20.18
CA PHE A 234 12.86 -15.12 -20.76
C PHE A 234 13.09 -13.82 -19.99
N ARG A 235 13.04 -12.72 -20.71
CA ARG A 235 12.96 -11.37 -20.13
C ARG A 235 11.61 -10.75 -20.47
N TRP A 236 11.01 -10.07 -19.50
CA TRP A 236 9.80 -9.28 -19.71
C TRP A 236 9.91 -7.90 -19.04
N PRO A 237 9.58 -6.79 -19.73
CA PRO A 237 9.31 -6.74 -21.18
C PRO A 237 10.54 -7.16 -22.00
N GLY A 238 10.31 -7.82 -23.14
CA GLY A 238 11.34 -8.17 -24.11
C GLY A 238 11.76 -7.01 -25.01
N GLU A 239 12.81 -7.22 -25.80
CA GLU A 239 13.29 -6.28 -26.81
C GLU A 239 12.63 -6.61 -28.16
N THR A 240 11.48 -5.99 -28.43
CA THR A 240 10.68 -6.23 -29.64
C THR A 240 9.86 -4.99 -30.00
N ASP A 241 9.58 -4.80 -31.28
CA ASP A 241 8.64 -3.78 -31.78
C ASP A 241 7.18 -4.26 -31.70
N GLU A 242 6.97 -5.58 -31.59
CA GLU A 242 5.66 -6.22 -31.48
C GLU A 242 5.58 -7.00 -30.15
N PRO A 243 5.34 -6.32 -29.01
CA PRO A 243 5.22 -6.97 -27.72
C PRO A 243 3.93 -7.76 -27.62
N GLY A 244 3.98 -8.89 -26.93
CA GLY A 244 2.83 -9.78 -26.79
C GLY A 244 3.19 -11.24 -26.56
N VAL A 245 2.17 -12.07 -26.42
CA VAL A 245 2.32 -13.52 -26.31
C VAL A 245 1.43 -14.24 -27.31
N THR A 246 2.02 -15.12 -28.09
CA THR A 246 1.30 -16.03 -28.99
C THR A 246 1.59 -17.45 -28.58
N LEU A 247 0.54 -18.26 -28.42
CA LEU A 247 0.67 -19.69 -28.17
C LEU A 247 -0.07 -20.47 -29.27
N MET A 248 0.66 -21.34 -29.97
CA MET A 248 0.09 -22.33 -30.88
C MET A 248 0.34 -23.75 -30.34
N TRP A 249 -0.57 -24.67 -30.66
CA TRP A 249 -0.38 -26.08 -30.37
C TRP A 249 -0.84 -26.98 -31.53
N THR A 250 -0.18 -28.11 -31.66
CA THR A 250 -0.49 -29.16 -32.63
C THR A 250 -0.76 -30.44 -31.87
N SER A 251 -1.94 -31.03 -32.05
CA SER A 251 -2.24 -32.36 -31.49
C SER A 251 -1.82 -33.45 -32.47
N VAL A 252 -1.73 -34.70 -32.02
CA VAL A 252 -1.35 -35.84 -32.88
C VAL A 252 -2.29 -36.05 -34.08
N ASN A 253 -3.53 -35.57 -33.99
CA ASN A 253 -4.57 -35.78 -35.02
C ASN A 253 -4.99 -34.50 -35.75
N THR A 254 -4.33 -33.36 -35.51
CA THR A 254 -4.73 -32.06 -36.08
C THR A 254 -3.53 -31.27 -36.59
N GLY A 255 -3.77 -30.30 -37.47
CA GLY A 255 -2.78 -29.24 -37.73
C GLY A 255 -2.57 -28.29 -36.54
N ALA A 256 -1.66 -27.35 -36.73
CA ALA A 256 -1.37 -26.30 -35.77
C ALA A 256 -2.57 -25.37 -35.58
N ARG A 257 -2.89 -25.03 -34.33
CA ARG A 257 -4.02 -24.17 -33.95
C ARG A 257 -3.55 -23.09 -32.99
N LEU A 258 -4.18 -21.92 -33.08
CA LEU A 258 -3.92 -20.78 -32.19
C LEU A 258 -4.66 -20.95 -30.87
N PHE A 259 -3.94 -21.08 -29.76
CA PHE A 259 -4.52 -21.10 -28.42
C PHE A 259 -4.96 -19.70 -28.00
N GLY A 260 -4.11 -18.72 -28.26
CA GLY A 260 -4.40 -17.32 -28.00
C GLY A 260 -3.28 -16.42 -28.48
N ASP A 261 -3.68 -15.20 -28.81
CA ASP A 261 -2.82 -14.09 -29.19
C ASP A 261 -3.12 -12.92 -28.25
N TYR A 262 -2.13 -12.55 -27.45
CA TYR A 262 -2.22 -11.56 -26.38
C TYR A 262 -1.27 -10.41 -26.68
N GLN A 263 -1.74 -9.47 -27.49
CA GLN A 263 -0.96 -8.31 -27.94
C GLN A 263 -0.68 -7.31 -26.80
N GLY A 264 0.43 -6.58 -26.95
CA GLY A 264 0.83 -5.50 -26.05
C GLY A 264 1.85 -5.91 -24.98
N ASN A 265 2.42 -4.91 -24.31
CA ASN A 265 3.43 -5.08 -23.27
C ASN A 265 2.94 -5.96 -22.11
N TRP A 266 1.63 -6.02 -21.87
CA TRP A 266 1.05 -6.84 -20.82
C TRP A 266 0.50 -8.19 -21.31
N GLY A 267 0.80 -8.57 -22.55
CA GLY A 267 0.45 -9.85 -23.16
C GLY A 267 0.83 -11.05 -22.29
N LEU A 268 2.02 -11.03 -21.68
CA LEU A 268 2.48 -12.06 -20.75
C LEU A 268 1.50 -12.26 -19.58
N ILE A 269 1.05 -11.17 -18.98
CA ILE A 269 0.16 -11.24 -17.81
C ILE A 269 -1.24 -11.70 -18.23
N ARG A 270 -1.71 -11.29 -19.43
CA ARG A 270 -2.98 -11.77 -19.99
C ARG A 270 -2.94 -13.26 -20.33
N TRP A 271 -1.80 -13.75 -20.83
CA TRP A 271 -1.57 -15.17 -21.05
C TRP A 271 -1.55 -15.93 -19.73
N LEU A 272 -0.76 -15.49 -18.73
CA LEU A 272 -0.70 -16.12 -17.41
C LEU A 272 -2.06 -16.14 -16.69
N GLU A 273 -2.94 -15.16 -16.93
CA GLU A 273 -4.32 -15.18 -16.41
C GLU A 273 -5.13 -16.40 -16.89
N ARG A 274 -4.80 -16.98 -18.05
CA ARG A 274 -5.46 -18.20 -18.56
C ARG A 274 -4.93 -19.49 -17.95
N ALA A 275 -3.80 -19.43 -17.25
CA ALA A 275 -3.19 -20.61 -16.66
C ALA A 275 -3.85 -20.96 -15.33
N LYS A 276 -4.02 -22.27 -15.08
CA LYS A 276 -4.06 -22.77 -13.71
C LYS A 276 -2.63 -22.88 -13.20
N ALA A 277 -2.24 -22.04 -12.26
CA ALA A 277 -0.92 -22.06 -11.64
C ALA A 277 -0.94 -22.88 -10.34
N GLU A 278 -0.11 -23.92 -10.26
CA GLU A 278 0.08 -24.75 -9.06
C GLU A 278 1.50 -24.55 -8.53
N ARG A 279 1.65 -24.11 -7.28
CA ARG A 279 2.96 -23.97 -6.64
C ARG A 279 3.56 -25.35 -6.41
N LEU A 280 4.78 -25.57 -6.92
CA LEU A 280 5.53 -26.82 -6.71
C LEU A 280 6.48 -26.67 -5.51
N ASP A 281 7.16 -25.53 -5.41
CA ASP A 281 8.02 -25.17 -4.29
C ASP A 281 8.16 -23.63 -4.19
N GLU A 282 9.25 -23.13 -3.59
CA GLU A 282 9.47 -21.70 -3.38
C GLU A 282 9.64 -20.89 -4.66
N SER A 283 10.26 -21.46 -5.70
CA SER A 283 10.59 -20.74 -6.94
C SER A 283 10.00 -21.39 -8.19
N ARG A 284 9.31 -22.53 -8.08
CA ARG A 284 8.73 -23.24 -9.22
C ARG A 284 7.21 -23.37 -9.15
N TYR A 285 6.58 -23.14 -10.30
CA TYR A 285 5.14 -23.24 -10.50
C TYR A 285 4.86 -24.10 -11.74
N ARG A 286 3.86 -24.97 -11.65
CA ARG A 286 3.29 -25.66 -12.81
C ARG A 286 2.20 -24.77 -13.40
N LEU A 287 2.33 -24.40 -14.67
CA LEU A 287 1.33 -23.68 -15.43
C LEU A 287 0.61 -24.66 -16.34
N ILE A 288 -0.72 -24.76 -16.20
CA ILE A 288 -1.56 -25.63 -17.02
C ILE A 288 -2.55 -24.77 -17.81
N PHE A 289 -2.52 -24.92 -19.13
CA PHE A 289 -3.43 -24.26 -20.07
C PHE A 289 -4.28 -25.33 -20.75
N THR A 290 -5.57 -25.36 -20.43
CA THR A 290 -6.51 -26.28 -21.07
C THR A 290 -6.86 -25.77 -22.46
N ALA A 291 -6.35 -26.44 -23.49
CA ALA A 291 -6.67 -26.15 -24.88
C ALA A 291 -8.17 -26.44 -25.18
N PRO A 292 -8.75 -25.86 -26.25
CA PRO A 292 -10.14 -26.09 -26.67
C PRO A 292 -10.54 -27.56 -26.85
N ASP A 293 -9.60 -28.45 -27.14
CA ASP A 293 -9.81 -29.91 -27.26
C ASP A 293 -9.63 -30.65 -25.92
N GLY A 294 -9.44 -29.92 -24.82
CA GLY A 294 -9.27 -30.46 -23.47
C GLY A 294 -7.82 -30.81 -23.10
N LEU A 295 -6.87 -30.68 -24.01
CA LEU A 295 -5.47 -31.04 -23.74
C LEU A 295 -4.80 -30.05 -22.77
N PRO A 296 -4.13 -30.52 -21.70
CA PRO A 296 -3.53 -29.66 -20.68
C PRO A 296 -2.10 -29.24 -21.04
N LEU A 297 -1.94 -28.26 -21.93
CA LEU A 297 -0.62 -27.74 -22.30
C LEU A 297 0.12 -27.26 -21.04
N THR A 298 1.31 -27.81 -20.78
CA THR A 298 1.97 -27.68 -19.46
C THR A 298 3.38 -27.12 -19.57
N TRP A 299 3.67 -26.12 -18.73
CA TRP A 299 5.02 -25.60 -18.49
C TRP A 299 5.35 -25.64 -17.01
N ILE A 300 6.63 -25.78 -16.68
CA ILE A 300 7.15 -25.39 -15.38
C ILE A 300 7.77 -24.00 -15.51
N LEU A 301 7.26 -23.06 -14.74
CA LEU A 301 7.83 -21.74 -14.52
C LEU A 301 8.83 -21.81 -13.37
N ARG A 302 10.02 -21.26 -13.56
CA ARG A 302 11.00 -20.98 -12.50
C ARG A 302 11.23 -19.49 -12.40
N THR A 303 11.14 -18.94 -11.19
CA THR A 303 11.25 -17.52 -10.90
C THR A 303 12.59 -17.21 -10.23
N GLU A 304 13.19 -16.06 -10.54
CA GLU A 304 14.42 -15.62 -9.86
C GLU A 304 14.11 -15.00 -8.49
N LEU A 305 12.99 -14.26 -8.40
CA LEU A 305 12.57 -13.57 -7.18
C LEU A 305 11.06 -13.74 -6.96
N GLY A 306 10.69 -14.16 -5.75
CA GLY A 306 9.29 -14.31 -5.34
C GLY A 306 8.44 -15.13 -6.32
N GLU A 307 7.23 -14.66 -6.62
CA GLU A 307 6.31 -15.28 -7.58
C GLU A 307 6.64 -14.92 -9.05
N GLY A 308 7.72 -14.17 -9.31
CA GLY A 308 8.09 -13.73 -10.65
C GLY A 308 6.92 -13.05 -11.38
N PRO A 309 6.68 -13.33 -12.67
CA PRO A 309 5.61 -12.68 -13.42
C PRO A 309 4.19 -12.96 -12.87
N LEU A 310 3.99 -14.02 -12.06
CA LEU A 310 2.70 -14.30 -11.43
C LEU A 310 2.33 -13.24 -10.38
N ALA A 311 3.31 -12.57 -9.76
CA ALA A 311 3.04 -11.52 -8.78
C ALA A 311 2.21 -10.36 -9.37
N LEU A 312 2.38 -10.09 -10.68
CA LEU A 312 1.66 -9.03 -11.37
C LEU A 312 0.16 -9.32 -11.51
N LEU A 313 -0.28 -10.59 -11.40
CA LEU A 313 -1.70 -10.94 -11.37
C LEU A 313 -2.41 -10.34 -10.15
N LYS A 314 -1.69 -10.04 -9.07
CA LYS A 314 -2.22 -9.39 -7.86
C LYS A 314 -2.59 -7.92 -8.09
N LEU A 315 -2.18 -7.31 -9.19
CA LEU A 315 -2.59 -5.96 -9.58
C LEU A 315 -4.05 -5.92 -10.07
N ARG A 316 -4.62 -7.07 -10.43
CA ARG A 316 -5.99 -7.15 -10.93
C ARG A 316 -6.98 -6.76 -9.85
N GLY A 317 -7.81 -5.75 -10.14
CA GLY A 317 -8.76 -5.21 -9.17
C GLY A 317 -8.10 -4.46 -8.00
N PHE A 318 -6.78 -4.27 -8.02
CA PHE A 318 -6.09 -3.45 -7.02
C PHE A 318 -6.62 -2.01 -7.10
N LYS A 319 -6.94 -1.46 -5.93
CA LYS A 319 -7.34 -0.06 -5.78
C LYS A 319 -6.48 0.55 -4.68
N LEU A 320 -5.91 1.71 -4.98
CA LEU A 320 -5.15 2.46 -3.99
C LEU A 320 -6.14 3.06 -2.96
N PRO A 321 -6.00 2.75 -1.66
CA PRO A 321 -6.90 3.28 -0.64
C PRO A 321 -6.82 4.81 -0.56
N LYS A 322 -7.99 5.45 -0.41
CA LYS A 322 -8.10 6.91 -0.35
C LYS A 322 -7.65 7.52 0.98
N ASN A 323 -7.62 6.73 2.05
CA ASN A 323 -7.35 7.21 3.41
C ASN A 323 -6.21 6.41 4.04
N ILE A 324 -5.23 7.13 4.58
CA ILE A 324 -4.11 6.62 5.39
C ILE A 324 -4.62 6.20 6.77
N PHE A 325 -5.47 7.02 7.38
CA PHE A 325 -6.02 6.78 8.71
C PHE A 325 -7.47 6.27 8.63
N ALA A 326 -7.86 5.43 9.58
CA ALA A 326 -9.20 4.87 9.66
C ALA A 326 -10.21 5.99 9.97
N VAL A 327 -11.10 6.28 9.02
CA VAL A 327 -12.24 7.16 9.28
C VAL A 327 -13.29 6.31 9.99
N LYS A 328 -13.46 6.48 11.30
CA LYS A 328 -14.60 5.87 12.01
C LYS A 328 -15.89 6.40 11.38
N PRO A 329 -16.79 5.54 10.87
CA PRO A 329 -18.09 6.00 10.40
C PRO A 329 -18.89 6.48 11.61
N GLY A 330 -19.05 7.80 11.75
CA GLY A 330 -19.74 8.38 12.91
C GLY A 330 -19.96 9.89 12.80
N SER A 331 -21.18 10.25 12.41
CA SER A 331 -21.85 11.55 12.56
C SER A 331 -21.11 12.79 12.01
N HIS A 332 -21.34 13.09 10.73
CA HIS A 332 -21.52 14.49 10.35
C HIS A 332 -22.75 15.00 11.10
N ARG A 333 -22.57 15.51 12.32
CA ARG A 333 -23.49 16.50 12.86
C ARG A 333 -23.19 17.77 12.06
N THR A 334 -23.95 17.98 11.00
CA THR A 334 -24.11 19.31 10.40
C THR A 334 -24.51 20.22 11.55
N ILE A 335 -23.59 21.07 11.99
CA ILE A 335 -23.92 22.20 12.85
C ILE A 335 -24.79 23.07 11.96
N SER A 336 -26.10 22.91 12.08
CA SER A 336 -27.04 23.83 11.48
C SER A 336 -26.78 25.16 12.17
N ALA A 337 -26.46 26.19 11.38
CA ALA A 337 -26.41 27.55 11.86
C ALA A 337 -27.74 27.84 12.57
N VAL A 338 -27.66 28.23 13.84
CA VAL A 338 -28.79 28.84 14.52
C VAL A 338 -29.06 30.13 13.76
N ASN A 339 -30.23 30.22 13.12
CA ASN A 339 -30.74 31.48 12.61
C ASN A 339 -31.18 32.31 13.81
N ASP A 340 -30.47 33.41 14.07
CA ASP A 340 -30.80 34.45 15.05
C ASP A 340 -31.96 35.37 14.56
N ASP A 341 -33.00 34.80 13.93
CA ASP A 341 -34.09 35.58 13.32
C ASP A 341 -35.46 35.42 14.01
N ASP A 342 -35.52 34.78 15.18
CA ASP A 342 -36.79 34.59 15.93
C ASP A 342 -36.92 35.47 17.19
N LEU A 343 -36.26 36.63 17.19
CA LEU A 343 -36.51 37.70 18.14
C LEU A 343 -36.80 38.98 17.37
N ILE A 344 -38.05 39.15 16.94
CA ILE A 344 -38.85 40.40 16.89
C ILE A 344 -40.08 40.09 16.03
N THR A 345 -41.23 39.81 16.66
CA THR A 345 -42.52 40.50 16.45
C THR A 345 -43.61 39.86 17.32
N GLU A 346 -44.54 40.71 17.72
CA GLU A 346 -45.64 40.54 18.69
C GLU A 346 -46.58 39.35 18.48
#